data_AF-A0A0D0BHD4-F1
#
_entry.id   AF-A0A0D0BHD4-F1
#
_cell.length_a   1.000
_cell.length_b   1.000
_cell.length_c   1.000
_cell.angle_alpha   90.00
_cell.angle_beta   90.00
_cell.angle_gamma   90.00
#
_symmetry.space_group_name_H-M   'P 1'
#
loop_
_entity.id
_entity.type
_entity.pdbx_description
1 polymer ?
#
loop_
_entity_poly.entity_id
_entity_poly.type
_entity_poly.pdbx_seq_one_letter_code
_entity_poly.pdbx_strand_id
1 'polypeptide(L)'
;MHFFTKILAFASVVSLTSASLLMERQCTSLGLPCDSTVPNECCGGLSCVTDVPGNSQTSFCQPTPGVCGTEGDQCAGSSCCTGLICPFPGATCI
;
A
#
# COMPACT_ATOMS: atom_id res chain seq x y z
N MET A 1 -38.47 23.54 -45.34
CA MET A 1 -37.86 22.28 -44.87
C MET A 1 -36.52 22.62 -44.26
N HIS A 2 -36.54 23.06 -43.01
CA HIS A 2 -35.36 23.39 -42.19
C HIS A 2 -35.70 22.86 -40.79
N PHE A 3 -34.68 22.58 -39.97
CA PHE A 3 -34.74 21.73 -38.77
C PHE A 3 -34.86 20.25 -39.20
N PHE A 4 -33.84 19.41 -39.20
CA PHE A 4 -32.93 19.10 -38.11
C PHE A 4 -31.61 18.60 -38.68
N THR A 5 -30.56 19.43 -38.65
CA THR A 5 -29.22 19.02 -39.09
C THR A 5 -28.18 19.44 -38.07
N LYS A 6 -28.42 19.19 -36.78
CA LYS A 6 -27.42 19.35 -35.72
C LYS A 6 -27.72 18.41 -34.56
N ILE A 7 -27.58 17.10 -34.78
CA ILE A 7 -27.37 16.16 -33.67
C ILE A 7 -25.84 16.04 -33.53
N LEU A 8 -25.28 17.01 -32.82
CA LEU A 8 -23.88 16.98 -32.39
C LEU A 8 -23.72 15.81 -31.41
N ALA A 9 -22.79 14.93 -31.78
CA ALA A 9 -22.20 13.85 -31.03
C ALA A 9 -22.28 14.04 -29.50
N PHE A 10 -23.15 13.25 -28.87
CA PHE A 10 -23.21 13.14 -27.43
C PHE A 10 -22.03 12.29 -26.92
N ALA A 11 -21.11 12.98 -26.26
CA ALA A 11 -20.41 12.55 -25.05
C ALA A 11 -19.83 11.12 -25.02
N SER A 12 -18.69 10.92 -25.69
CA SER A 12 -17.71 9.92 -25.25
C SER A 12 -16.83 10.54 -24.16
N VAL A 13 -17.31 10.49 -22.92
CA VAL A 13 -16.50 10.70 -21.71
C VAL A 13 -16.74 9.54 -20.78
N VAL A 14 -16.14 8.40 -21.11
CA VAL A 14 -15.83 7.37 -20.12
C VAL A 14 -14.39 6.97 -20.38
N SER A 15 -13.48 7.84 -19.97
CA SER A 15 -12.05 7.53 -19.94
C SER A 15 -11.56 7.65 -18.51
N LEU A 16 -10.91 6.57 -18.08
CA LEU A 16 -9.90 6.51 -17.01
C LEU A 16 -10.42 6.50 -15.57
N THR A 17 -11.10 5.42 -15.18
CA THR A 17 -11.08 5.00 -13.76
C THR A 17 -10.60 3.56 -13.69
N SER A 18 -9.29 3.34 -13.76
CA SER A 18 -8.57 2.16 -13.22
C SER A 18 -7.06 2.27 -13.53
N ALA A 19 -6.44 3.42 -13.30
CA ALA A 19 -4.99 3.57 -13.43
C ALA A 19 -4.28 3.63 -12.05
N SER A 20 -4.92 3.15 -10.98
CA SER A 20 -4.41 3.28 -9.61
C SER A 20 -3.96 1.96 -8.98
N LEU A 21 -3.89 0.85 -9.71
CA LEU A 21 -3.38 -0.43 -9.18
C LEU A 21 -2.01 -0.84 -9.74
N LEU A 22 -1.39 -0.02 -10.60
CA LEU A 22 -0.20 -0.41 -11.37
C LEU A 22 1.09 0.34 -10.97
N MET A 23 1.10 1.17 -9.93
CA MET A 23 2.29 1.92 -9.50
C MET A 23 2.93 1.50 -8.16
N GLU A 24 2.33 0.60 -7.37
CA GLU A 24 2.68 0.51 -5.94
C GLU A 24 3.35 -0.80 -5.48
N ARG A 25 4.34 -1.30 -6.22
CA ARG A 25 5.22 -2.38 -5.70
C ARG A 25 6.70 -2.09 -5.91
N GLN A 26 7.16 -0.90 -5.49
CA GLN A 26 8.59 -0.72 -5.22
C GLN A 26 9.00 -1.22 -3.83
N CYS A 27 8.03 -1.66 -3.01
CA CYS A 27 8.27 -2.16 -1.67
C CYS A 27 7.39 -3.38 -1.33
N THR A 28 7.90 -4.20 -0.42
CA THR A 28 7.29 -5.41 0.13
C THR A 28 6.35 -5.04 1.27
N SER A 29 5.10 -5.51 1.17
CA SER A 29 4.06 -5.17 2.15
C SER A 29 4.19 -5.94 3.45
N LEU A 30 3.49 -5.45 4.49
CA LEU A 30 3.40 -6.09 5.80
C LEU A 30 3.03 -7.59 5.69
N GLY A 31 3.79 -8.43 6.39
CA GLY A 31 3.62 -9.88 6.42
C GLY A 31 4.10 -10.62 5.17
N LEU A 32 4.56 -9.92 4.13
CA LEU A 32 5.17 -10.55 2.97
C LEU A 32 6.66 -10.85 3.21
N PRO A 33 7.19 -11.90 2.57
CA PRO A 33 8.60 -12.27 2.70
C PRO A 33 9.49 -11.17 2.10
N CYS A 34 10.61 -10.90 2.76
CA CYS A 34 11.58 -9.90 2.34
C CYS A 34 13.01 -10.45 2.46
N ASP A 35 13.96 -9.80 1.79
CA ASP A 35 15.38 -10.08 1.90
C ASP A 35 16.02 -9.09 2.90
N SER A 36 16.53 -9.61 4.02
CA SER A 36 17.14 -8.77 5.06
C SER A 36 18.48 -8.14 4.64
N THR A 37 19.03 -8.53 3.49
CA THR A 37 20.21 -7.89 2.89
C THR A 37 19.86 -6.69 2.01
N VAL A 38 18.58 -6.53 1.63
CA VAL A 38 18.10 -5.42 0.83
C VAL A 38 17.54 -4.33 1.74
N PRO A 39 18.23 -3.19 1.90
CA PRO A 39 17.72 -2.09 2.72
C PRO A 39 16.48 -1.47 2.07
N ASN A 40 15.51 -1.08 2.89
CA ASN A 40 14.26 -0.44 2.46
C ASN A 40 13.44 -1.26 1.46
N GLU A 41 13.58 -2.60 1.46
CA GLU A 41 12.72 -3.45 0.66
C GLU A 41 11.27 -3.35 1.13
N CYS A 42 11.04 -3.25 2.44
CA CYS A 42 9.70 -3.14 3.01
C CYS A 42 9.11 -1.73 2.84
N CYS A 43 7.78 -1.65 2.77
CA CYS A 43 7.08 -0.36 2.66
C CYS A 43 7.28 0.53 3.89
N GLY A 44 6.96 1.82 3.76
CA GLY A 44 7.14 2.82 4.81
C GLY A 44 6.59 2.37 6.17
N GLY A 45 7.39 2.60 7.23
CA GLY A 45 7.09 2.17 8.60
C GLY A 45 7.36 0.68 8.89
N LEU A 46 7.85 -0.08 7.92
CA LEU A 46 8.17 -1.51 8.06
C LEU A 46 9.68 -1.75 8.02
N SER A 47 10.12 -2.83 8.67
CA SER A 47 11.46 -3.36 8.59
C SER A 47 11.43 -4.85 8.28
N CYS A 48 12.41 -5.32 7.51
CA CYS A 48 12.56 -6.73 7.26
C CYS A 48 13.12 -7.41 8.50
N VAL A 49 12.29 -8.20 9.19
CA VAL A 49 12.66 -8.89 10.42
C VAL A 49 12.82 -10.37 10.11
N THR A 50 13.99 -10.92 10.45
CA THR A 50 14.25 -12.35 10.33
C THR A 50 13.72 -13.06 11.57
N ASP A 51 12.64 -13.82 11.41
CA ASP A 51 12.21 -14.77 12.45
C ASP A 51 13.04 -16.06 12.26
N VAL A 52 13.62 -16.57 13.34
CA VAL A 52 14.37 -17.84 13.31
C VAL A 52 13.61 -18.89 14.13
N PRO A 53 12.48 -19.43 13.63
CA PRO A 53 11.85 -20.56 14.27
C PRO A 53 12.57 -21.83 13.80
N GLY A 54 13.56 -22.25 14.59
CA GLY A 54 13.94 -23.66 14.75
C GLY A 54 14.36 -24.47 13.53
N ASN A 55 14.69 -23.87 12.37
CA ASN A 55 15.55 -24.37 11.27
C ASN A 55 15.26 -23.73 9.90
N SER A 56 14.19 -22.93 9.76
CA SER A 56 13.90 -22.17 8.52
C SER A 56 14.08 -20.68 8.80
N GLN A 57 15.11 -20.07 8.22
CA GLN A 57 15.30 -18.64 8.27
C GLN A 57 14.31 -18.01 7.29
N THR A 58 13.26 -17.37 7.80
CA THR A 58 12.30 -16.67 6.95
C THR A 58 12.13 -15.25 7.45
N SER A 59 12.45 -14.29 6.60
CA SER A 59 12.34 -12.87 6.92
C SER A 59 11.05 -12.32 6.34
N PHE A 60 10.34 -11.51 7.11
CA PHE A 60 9.08 -10.88 6.70
C PHE A 60 9.06 -9.41 7.09
N CYS A 61 8.34 -8.60 6.31
CA CYS A 61 8.14 -7.20 6.65
C CYS A 61 7.22 -7.05 7.86
N GLN A 62 7.72 -6.43 8.92
CA GLN A 62 6.97 -6.15 10.15
C GLN A 62 7.07 -4.67 10.53
N PRO A 63 6.13 -4.12 11.31
CA PRO A 63 6.25 -2.76 11.84
C PRO A 63 7.57 -2.56 12.56
N THR A 64 8.29 -1.48 12.24
CA THR A 64 9.59 -1.20 12.86
C THR A 64 9.41 -0.98 14.37
N PRO A 65 10.06 -1.77 15.24
CA PRO A 65 9.92 -1.63 16.69
C PRO A 65 10.31 -0.22 17.17
N GLY A 66 9.43 0.42 17.94
CA GLY A 66 9.67 1.76 18.49
C GLY A 66 9.42 2.91 17.51
N VAL A 67 9.05 2.63 16.26
CA VAL A 67 8.59 3.63 15.29
C VAL A 67 7.10 3.44 15.08
N CYS A 68 6.35 4.54 15.06
CA CYS A 68 4.95 4.52 14.70
C CYS A 68 4.78 4.93 13.23
N GLY A 69 3.79 4.35 12.54
CA GLY A 69 3.45 4.67 11.16
C GLY A 69 2.76 6.03 11.06
N THR A 70 3.15 6.80 10.05
CA THR A 70 2.55 8.07 9.66
C THR A 70 1.42 7.87 8.64
N GLU A 71 0.66 8.92 8.31
CA GLU A 71 -0.43 8.82 7.34
C GLU A 71 0.07 8.23 6.00
N GLY A 72 -0.58 7.17 5.53
CA GLY A 72 -0.17 6.43 4.33
C GLY A 72 0.81 5.28 4.56
N ASP A 73 1.44 5.15 5.73
CA ASP A 73 2.27 4.00 6.06
C ASP A 73 1.44 2.75 6.32
N GLN A 74 1.96 1.59 5.94
CA GLN A 74 1.28 0.32 6.22
C GLN A 74 1.27 0.01 7.72
N CYS A 75 0.13 -0.48 8.19
CA CYS A 75 -0.12 -0.68 9.59
C CYS A 75 -0.61 -2.09 9.91
N ALA A 76 -0.30 -2.53 11.12
CA ALA A 76 -0.93 -3.66 11.79
C ALA A 76 -1.29 -3.28 13.23
N GLY A 77 -2.57 -3.38 13.57
CA GLY A 77 -3.07 -3.06 14.90
C GLY A 77 -2.74 -1.63 15.33
N SER A 78 -2.06 -1.46 16.46
CA SER A 78 -1.75 -0.15 17.06
C SER A 78 -0.39 0.41 16.63
N SER A 79 0.08 0.08 15.42
CA SER A 79 1.38 0.55 14.91
C SER A 79 1.36 1.99 14.40
N CYS A 80 0.19 2.62 14.24
CA CYS A 80 0.08 4.02 13.81
C CYS A 80 0.41 5.01 14.94
N CYS A 81 0.91 6.19 14.57
CA CYS A 81 1.19 7.26 15.52
C CYS A 81 -0.09 7.79 16.20
N THR A 82 0.07 8.47 17.34
CA THR A 82 -1.06 9.04 18.08
C THR A 82 -1.92 9.93 17.20
N GLY A 83 -3.23 9.65 17.18
CA GLY A 83 -4.21 10.37 16.37
C GLY A 83 -4.55 9.71 15.04
N LEU A 84 -3.79 8.68 14.63
CA LEU A 84 -4.07 7.86 13.45
C LEU A 84 -4.64 6.50 13.85
N ILE A 85 -5.47 5.93 12.97
CA ILE A 85 -6.06 4.61 13.13
C ILE A 85 -5.59 3.66 12.03
N CYS A 86 -5.45 2.38 12.40
CA CYS A 86 -5.27 1.31 11.44
C CYS A 86 -6.62 0.58 11.27
N PRO A 87 -7.33 0.78 10.14
CA PRO A 87 -8.69 0.23 10.00
C PRO A 87 -8.70 -1.31 9.95
N PHE A 88 -7.64 -1.93 9.41
CA PHE A 88 -7.42 -3.38 9.43
C PHE A 88 -5.93 -3.67 9.16
N PRO A 89 -5.39 -4.84 9.58
CA PRO A 89 -3.99 -5.18 9.31
C PRO A 89 -3.70 -5.23 7.81
N GLY A 90 -2.62 -4.58 7.39
CA GLY A 90 -2.24 -4.41 5.99
C GLY A 90 -2.86 -3.18 5.31
N ALA A 91 -3.73 -2.43 6.00
CA ALA A 91 -4.17 -1.11 5.56
C ALA A 91 -3.07 -0.06 5.78
N THR A 92 -3.39 1.20 5.47
CA THR A 92 -2.56 2.35 5.79
C THR A 92 -3.09 3.10 7.01
N CYS A 93 -2.21 3.78 7.74
CA CYS A 93 -2.63 4.71 8.79
C CYS A 93 -3.41 5.89 8.19
N ILE A 94 -4.56 6.22 8.79
CA ILE A 94 -5.45 7.32 8.41
C ILE A 94 -5.96 8.09 9.63
#